data_AF-A0A938MXN3-F1
#
_entry.id   AF-A0A938MXN3-F1
#
_cell.length_a   1.000
_cell.length_b   1.000
_cell.length_c   1.000
_cell.angle_alpha   90.00
_cell.angle_beta   90.00
_cell.angle_gamma   90.00
#
_symmetry.space_group_name_H-M   'P 1'
#
loop_
_entity.id
_entity.type
_entity.pdbx_description
1 polymer ?
#
loop_
_entity_poly.entity_id
_entity_poly.type
_entity_poly.pdbx_seq_one_letter_code
_entity_poly.pdbx_strand_id
1 'polypeptide(L)'
;MTKNADTRIGKTAPDTVCLAVSRGQRVRISAGSLKGVEAVVVLPRTDGRVLVRLRQGVFLEIHAFCLEKIAEIANARRKNHDQ
;
A
#
# COMPACT_ATOMS: atom_id res chain seq x y z
N MET A 1 -3.87 -32.26 -4.59
CA MET A 1 -2.58 -31.65 -4.25
C MET A 1 -2.49 -30.29 -4.93
N THR A 2 -2.76 -29.22 -4.17
CA THR A 2 -2.80 -27.83 -4.63
C THR A 2 -1.37 -27.32 -4.85
N LYS A 3 -0.99 -27.09 -6.12
CA LYS A 3 0.28 -26.45 -6.46
C LYS A 3 0.18 -24.97 -6.16
N ASN A 4 0.97 -24.53 -5.18
CA ASN A 4 1.22 -23.13 -4.87
C ASN A 4 1.68 -22.41 -6.15
N ALA A 5 0.90 -21.43 -6.58
CA ALA A 5 1.31 -20.52 -7.64
C ALA A 5 2.40 -19.60 -7.07
N ASP A 6 3.65 -20.01 -7.26
CA ASP A 6 4.83 -19.15 -7.13
C ASP A 6 4.62 -17.92 -8.01
N THR A 7 4.14 -16.85 -7.36
CA THR A 7 3.96 -15.57 -8.01
C THR A 7 5.35 -14.98 -8.17
N ARG A 8 6.00 -15.30 -9.30
CA ARG A 8 7.26 -14.67 -9.70
C ARG A 8 7.00 -13.18 -9.84
N ILE A 9 7.39 -12.43 -8.80
CA ILE A 9 7.40 -10.97 -8.80
C ILE A 9 8.26 -10.54 -10.00
N GLY A 10 7.64 -9.80 -10.93
CA GLY A 10 8.29 -9.30 -12.13
C GLY A 10 9.59 -8.59 -11.75
N LYS A 11 10.68 -8.89 -12.48
CA LYS A 11 11.98 -8.29 -12.24
C LYS A 11 11.87 -6.77 -12.34
N THR A 12 12.07 -6.12 -11.21
CA THR A 12 12.08 -4.66 -11.06
C THR A 12 13.24 -4.08 -11.86
N ALA A 13 12.99 -3.05 -12.68
CA ALA A 13 14.07 -2.27 -13.27
C ALA A 13 14.83 -1.54 -12.14
N PRO A 14 16.17 -1.41 -12.23
CA PRO A 14 17.02 -0.91 -11.14
C PRO A 14 16.76 0.56 -10.74
N ASP A 15 16.02 1.30 -11.57
CA ASP A 15 15.57 2.68 -11.38
C ASP A 15 14.14 2.80 -10.84
N THR A 16 13.39 1.69 -10.79
CA THR A 16 12.02 1.67 -10.27
C THR A 16 12.04 1.40 -8.77
N VAL A 17 11.93 2.45 -7.97
CA VAL A 17 11.66 2.32 -6.53
C VAL A 17 10.25 1.75 -6.36
N CYS A 18 10.14 0.43 -6.33
CA CYS A 18 8.94 -0.25 -5.87
C CYS A 18 8.75 0.11 -4.40
N LEU A 19 7.84 1.06 -4.12
CA LEU A 19 7.24 1.16 -2.81
C LEU A 19 6.62 -0.20 -2.50
N ALA A 20 7.31 -0.99 -1.68
CA ALA A 20 6.83 -2.28 -1.22
C ALA A 20 5.60 -2.04 -0.34
N VAL A 21 4.43 -1.97 -0.98
CA VAL A 21 3.14 -1.81 -0.31
C VAL A 21 2.51 -3.18 -0.11
N SER A 22 2.01 -3.41 1.10
CA SER A 22 1.41 -4.69 1.47
C SER A 22 -0.11 -4.60 1.44
N ARG A 23 -0.78 -5.72 1.15
CA ARG A 23 -2.24 -5.81 1.30
C ARG A 23 -2.66 -5.41 2.73
N GLY A 24 -3.72 -4.61 2.83
CA GLY A 24 -4.21 -4.05 4.09
C GLY A 24 -3.51 -2.77 4.53
N GLN A 25 -2.39 -2.40 3.90
CA GLN A 25 -1.65 -1.19 4.28
C GLN A 25 -2.44 0.08 3.96
N ARG A 26 -2.42 1.02 4.91
CA ARG A 26 -2.95 2.38 4.71
C ARG A 26 -1.91 3.22 3.96
N VAL A 27 -2.37 3.85 2.89
CA VAL A 27 -1.56 4.69 2.02
C VAL A 27 -2.29 6.00 1.75
N ARG A 28 -1.52 7.02 1.37
CA ARG A 28 -2.02 8.29 0.86
C ARG A 28 -1.60 8.45 -0.59
N ILE A 29 -2.49 8.93 -1.44
CA ILE A 29 -2.15 9.26 -2.83
C ILE A 29 -1.34 10.56 -2.83
N SER A 30 -0.14 10.54 -3.39
CA SER A 30 0.81 11.68 -3.37
C SER A 30 0.75 12.54 -4.64
N ALA A 31 0.17 12.02 -5.73
CA ALA A 31 0.15 12.67 -7.04
C ALA A 31 -1.17 12.48 -7.80
N GLY A 32 -1.44 13.38 -8.75
CA GLY A 32 -2.63 13.37 -9.59
C GLY A 32 -3.87 13.97 -8.92
N SER A 33 -5.04 13.82 -9.58
CA SER A 33 -6.30 14.46 -9.18
C SER A 33 -6.83 13.99 -7.82
N LEU A 34 -6.33 12.87 -7.30
CA LEU A 34 -6.71 12.31 -6.00
C LEU A 34 -5.64 12.51 -4.93
N LYS A 35 -4.68 13.43 -5.14
CA LYS A 35 -3.65 13.76 -4.16
C LYS A 35 -4.26 14.10 -2.79
N GLY A 36 -3.69 13.53 -1.73
CA GLY A 36 -4.12 13.68 -0.35
C GLY A 36 -5.17 12.65 0.10
N VAL A 37 -5.82 11.94 -0.83
CA VAL A 37 -6.83 10.93 -0.48
C VAL A 37 -6.16 9.70 0.13
N GLU A 38 -6.74 9.23 1.24
CA GLU A 38 -6.32 7.98 1.88
C GLU A 38 -7.01 6.77 1.28
N ALA A 39 -6.25 5.68 1.16
CA ALA A 39 -6.73 4.42 0.65
C ALA A 39 -6.15 3.24 1.43
N VAL A 40 -6.75 2.07 1.23
CA VAL A 40 -6.24 0.79 1.73
C VAL A 40 -5.83 -0.06 0.55
N VAL A 41 -4.62 -0.61 0.59
CA VAL A 41 -4.13 -1.52 -0.44
C VAL A 41 -4.95 -2.81 -0.42
N VAL A 42 -5.61 -3.13 -1.52
CA VAL A 42 -6.39 -4.36 -1.68
C VAL A 42 -5.52 -5.46 -2.25
N LEU A 43 -4.79 -5.13 -3.32
CA LEU A 43 -4.00 -6.10 -4.06
C LEU A 43 -2.88 -5.39 -4.85
N PRO A 44 -1.60 -5.73 -4.60
CA PRO A 44 -0.52 -5.40 -5.53
C PRO A 44 -0.73 -6.13 -6.86
N ARG A 45 -0.55 -5.43 -7.99
CA ARG A 45 -0.62 -6.00 -9.33
C ARG A 45 0.78 -6.16 -9.93
N THR A 46 0.86 -6.82 -11.07
CA THR A 46 2.08 -6.79 -11.90
C THR A 46 2.31 -5.36 -12.43
N ASP A 47 3.52 -5.09 -12.90
CA ASP A 47 3.85 -3.85 -13.63
C ASP A 47 3.80 -2.57 -12.77
N GLY A 48 4.05 -2.69 -11.47
CA GLY A 48 4.17 -1.55 -10.56
C GLY A 48 2.86 -0.84 -10.27
N ARG A 49 1.72 -1.47 -10.54
CA ARG A 49 0.38 -0.97 -10.21
C ARG A 49 -0.18 -1.65 -8.96
N VAL A 50 -1.12 -0.97 -8.33
CA VAL A 50 -1.72 -1.38 -7.06
C VAL A 50 -3.22 -1.07 -7.12
N LEU A 51 -4.03 -2.05 -6.77
CA LEU A 51 -5.45 -1.83 -6.53
C LEU A 51 -5.64 -1.35 -5.09
N VAL A 52 -6.23 -0.18 -4.94
CA VAL A 52 -6.55 0.43 -3.65
C VAL A 52 -8.05 0.64 -3.51
N ARG A 53 -8.53 0.64 -2.26
CA ARG A 53 -9.92 0.96 -1.90
C ARG A 53 -9.96 2.28 -1.15
N LEU A 54 -10.75 3.23 -1.66
CA LEU A 54 -11.03 4.50 -1.02
C LEU A 54 -12.12 4.34 0.05
N ARG A 55 -12.28 5.32 0.96
CA ARG A 55 -13.25 5.23 2.08
C ARG A 55 -14.71 5.02 1.64
N GLN A 56 -15.08 5.44 0.43
CA GLN A 56 -16.45 5.31 -0.11
C GLN A 56 -16.74 3.95 -0.75
N GLY A 57 -15.82 2.97 -0.63
CA GLY A 57 -15.97 1.67 -1.30
C GLY A 57 -15.60 1.69 -2.79
N VAL A 58 -15.07 2.81 -3.29
CA VAL A 58 -14.54 2.94 -4.65
C VAL A 58 -13.19 2.24 -4.75
N PHE A 59 -13.00 1.48 -5.83
CA PHE A 59 -11.75 0.79 -6.14
C PHE A 59 -11.04 1.51 -7.29
N LEU A 60 -9.74 1.72 -7.13
CA LEU A 60 -8.90 2.40 -8.12
C LEU A 60 -7.62 1.61 -8.32
N GLU A 61 -7.22 1.46 -9.57
CA GLU A 61 -5.88 1.01 -9.91
C GLU A 61 -4.98 2.23 -10.13
N ILE A 62 -3.84 2.26 -9.44
CA ILE A 62 -2.90 3.37 -9.47
C ILE A 62 -1.46 2.84 -9.44
N HIS A 63 -0.52 3.59 -10.02
CA HIS A 63 0.89 3.25 -9.91
C HIS A 63 1.40 3.38 -8.47
N ALA A 64 2.23 2.43 -8.04
CA ALA A 64 2.78 2.37 -6.69
C ALA A 64 3.59 3.62 -6.33
N PHE A 65 4.25 4.26 -7.30
CA PHE A 65 5.02 5.49 -7.08
C PHE A 65 4.14 6.71 -6.73
N CYS A 66 2.83 6.65 -7.00
CA CYS A 66 1.88 7.68 -6.60
C CYS A 66 1.36 7.49 -5.17
N LEU A 67 1.93 6.56 -4.39
CA LEU A 67 1.48 6.23 -3.05
C LEU A 67 2.55 6.56 -2.00
N GLU A 68 2.11 7.06 -0.85
CA GLU A 68 2.93 7.24 0.33
C GLU A 68 2.39 6.36 1.45
N LYS A 69 3.28 5.70 2.20
CA LYS A 69 2.89 4.91 3.37
C LYS A 69 2.48 5.87 4.48
N ILE A 70 1.29 5.66 5.05
CA ILE A 70 0.92 6.35 6.28
C ILE A 70 1.56 5.57 7.41
N ALA A 71 2.53 6.17 8.11
CA ALA A 71 3.06 5.59 9.32
C ALA A 71 1.89 5.42 10.30
N GLU A 72 1.57 4.18 10.67
CA GLU A 72 0.73 3.98 11.83
C GLU A 72 1.53 4.50 13.01
N ILE A 73 1.11 5.63 13.56
CA ILE A 73 1.54 6.04 14.89
C ILE A 73 1.09 4.89 15.78
N ALA A 74 2.01 3.98 16.08
CA ALA A 74 1.81 2.98 17.10
C ALA A 74 1.44 3.79 18.35
N ASN A 75 0.17 3.72 18.74
CA ASN A 75 -0.27 4.15 20.05
C ASN A 75 0.37 3.17 21.04
N ALA A 76 1.69 3.30 21.23
CA ALA A 76 2.43 2.72 22.32
C ALA A 76 1.83 3.34 23.56
N ARG A 77 0.99 2.53 24.20
CA ARG A 77 0.36 2.77 25.49
C ARG A 77 1.33 3.52 26.41
N ARG A 78 1.09 4.81 26.63
CA ARG A 78 1.42 5.46 27.89
C ARG A 78 0.54 4.81 28.95
N LYS A 79 0.89 3.60 29.40
CA LYS A 79 0.52 3.16 30.73
C LYS A 79 1.62 3.71 31.62
N ASN A 80 1.28 4.80 32.33
CA ASN A 80 1.99 5.23 33.52
C ASN A 80 2.23 3.98 34.39
N HIS A 81 3.49 3.59 34.53
CA HIS A 81 3.97 2.74 35.60
C HIS A 81 4.88 3.60 36.49
N ASP A 82 4.26 4.65 37.02
CA ASP A 82 4.70 5.37 38.21
C ASP A 82 3.45 5.40 39.08
N GLN A 83 3.33 4.38 39.94
CA GLN A 83 2.66 4.40 41.25
C GLN A 83 2.87 3.05 41.93
#